data_AF-A0A971YIF1-F1
#
_entry.id   AF-A0A971YIF1-F1
#
_cell.length_a   1.000
_cell.length_b   1.000
_cell.length_c   1.000
_cell.angle_alpha   90.00
_cell.angle_beta   90.00
_cell.angle_gamma   90.00
#
_symmetry.space_group_name_H-M   'P 1'
#
loop_
_entity.id
_entity.type
_entity.pdbx_description
1 polymer ?
#
loop_
_entity_poly.entity_id
_entity_poly.type
_entity_poly.pdbx_seq_one_letter_code
_entity_poly.pdbx_strand_id
1 'polypeptide(L)' 'MSLTDGKSQIPIGLGMRLAMDMKAMTNFTNLPDERKQELIKYIEESTTGEEAKNRVMEVVSNLREGGTFR' A
#
# COMPACT_ATOMS: atom_id res chain seq x y z
N MET A 1 -16.09 -18.84 -2.51
CA MET A 1 -16.29 -17.44 -2.08
C MET A 1 -14.98 -16.71 -2.28
N SER A 2 -14.87 -15.93 -3.37
CA SER A 2 -13.72 -15.03 -3.55
C SER A 2 -14.05 -13.74 -2.79
N LEU A 3 -13.22 -13.38 -1.81
CA LEU A 3 -13.42 -12.19 -0.94
C LEU A 3 -13.01 -10.89 -1.65
N THR A 4 -13.27 -10.80 -2.95
CA THR A 4 -12.66 -9.80 -3.81
C THR A 4 -13.71 -9.29 -4.78
N ASP A 5 -14.70 -8.60 -4.22
CA ASP A 5 -15.50 -7.66 -5.00
C ASP A 5 -14.53 -6.62 -5.59
N GLY A 6 -14.64 -6.31 -6.87
CA GLY A 6 -13.61 -5.67 -7.72
C GLY A 6 -13.26 -4.21 -7.41
N LYS A 7 -13.17 -3.84 -6.12
CA LYS A 7 -12.71 -2.56 -5.61
C LYS A 7 -11.35 -2.78 -4.96
N SER A 8 -10.33 -2.83 -5.81
CA SER A 8 -8.89 -2.79 -5.51
C SER A 8 -8.45 -3.50 -4.24
N GLN A 9 -8.06 -4.74 -4.43
CA GLN A 9 -7.45 -5.55 -3.40
C GLN A 9 -6.10 -4.95 -3.02
N ILE A 10 -5.84 -4.83 -1.71
CA ILE A 10 -4.52 -4.45 -1.23
C ILE A 10 -3.52 -5.54 -1.68
N PRO A 11 -2.41 -5.18 -2.35
CA PRO A 11 -1.38 -6.14 -2.72
C PRO A 11 -0.91 -6.91 -1.48
N ILE A 12 -0.81 -8.24 -1.57
CA ILE A 12 -0.50 -9.10 -0.41
C ILE A 12 0.77 -8.62 0.32
N GLY A 13 1.81 -8.27 -0.43
CA GLY A 13 3.06 -7.74 0.14
C GLY A 13 2.86 -6.43 0.91
N LEU A 14 1.99 -5.53 0.43
CA LEU A 14 1.63 -4.31 1.15
C LEU A 14 0.86 -4.65 2.43
N GLY A 15 -0.16 -5.50 2.35
CA GLY A 15 -0.97 -5.91 3.50
C GLY A 15 -0.14 -6.56 4.61
N MET A 16 0.78 -7.46 4.25
CA MET A 16 1.70 -8.10 5.21
C MET A 16 2.61 -7.08 5.89
N ARG A 17 3.15 -6.11 5.15
CA ARG A 17 4.06 -5.10 5.72
C ARG A 17 3.34 -4.12 6.62
N LEU A 18 2.14 -3.67 6.24
CA LEU A 18 1.30 -2.84 7.09
C LEU A 18 0.91 -3.57 8.39
N ALA A 19 0.58 -4.86 8.32
CA ALA A 19 0.26 -5.65 9.50
C ALA A 19 1.44 -5.74 10.50
N MET A 20 2.69 -5.59 10.04
CA MET A 20 3.89 -5.56 10.89
C MET A 20 4.25 -4.15 11.40
N ASP A 21 3.62 -3.09 10.87
CA ASP A 21 3.87 -1.70 11.25
C ASP A 21 2.54 -1.01 11.58
N MET A 22 2.15 -1.07 12.85
CA MET A 22 0.88 -0.50 13.33
C MET A 22 0.74 1.00 13.02
N LYS A 23 1.86 1.74 12.98
CA LYS A 23 1.83 3.18 12.68
C LYS A 23 1.52 3.41 11.20
N ALA A 24 2.24 2.72 10.31
CA ALA A 24 1.96 2.77 8.88
C ALA A 24 0.54 2.30 8.55
N MET A 25 0.07 1.22 9.20
CA MET A 25 -1.30 0.72 9.03
C MET A 25 -2.34 1.73 9.46
N THR A 26 -2.18 2.35 10.63
CA THR A 26 -3.12 3.38 11.12
C THR A 26 -3.17 4.57 10.15
N ASN A 27 -2.01 5.02 9.67
CA ASN A 27 -1.95 6.10 8.70
C ASN A 27 -2.59 5.70 7.37
N PHE A 28 -2.36 4.48 6.88
CA PHE A 28 -2.98 3.96 5.67
C PHE A 28 -4.51 3.88 5.78
N THR A 29 -5.04 3.39 6.90
CA THR A 29 -6.51 3.29 7.08
C THR A 29 -7.18 4.66 7.16
N ASN A 30 -6.46 5.65 7.69
CA ASN A 30 -6.92 7.04 7.78
C ASN A 30 -6.82 7.83 6.47
N LEU A 31 -6.16 7.29 5.43
CA LEU A 31 -6.14 7.95 4.12
C LEU A 31 -7.55 7.92 3.48
N PRO A 32 -7.89 8.96 2.68
CA PRO A 32 -9.01 8.89 1.77
C PRO A 32 -8.87 7.69 0.82
N ASP A 33 -9.99 7.09 0.41
CA ASP A 33 -9.96 5.90 -0.44
C ASP A 33 -9.23 6.16 -1.78
N GLU A 34 -9.39 7.35 -2.37
CA GLU A 34 -8.65 7.78 -3.57
C GLU A 34 -7.12 7.68 -3.38
N ARG A 35 -6.61 8.12 -2.22
CA ARG A 35 -5.18 8.03 -1.90
C ARG A 35 -4.73 6.59 -1.71
N LYS A 36 -5.56 5.75 -1.09
CA LYS A 36 -5.26 4.30 -1.00
C LYS A 36 -5.18 3.69 -2.41
N GLN A 37 -6.07 4.09 -3.32
CA GLN A 37 -6.05 3.64 -4.71
C GLN A 37 -4.79 4.07 -5.45
N GLU A 38 -4.36 5.32 -5.30
CA GLU A 38 -3.12 5.83 -5.90
C GLU A 38 -1.90 5.03 -5.45
N LEU A 39 -1.79 4.71 -4.15
CA LEU A 39 -0.69 3.91 -3.61
C LEU A 39 -0.71 2.47 -4.12
N ILE A 40 -1.89 1.85 -4.19
CA ILE A 40 -2.05 0.50 -4.73
C ILE A 40 -1.66 0.48 -6.21
N LYS A 41 -2.18 1.41 -7.00
CA LYS A 41 -1.86 1.55 -8.42
C LYS A 41 -0.38 1.79 -8.65
N TYR A 42 0.25 2.65 -7.84
CA TYR A 42 1.70 2.85 -7.89
C TYR A 42 2.46 1.55 -7.67
N ILE A 43 2.03 0.66 -6.78
CA ILE A 43 2.69 -0.65 -6.62
C ILE A 43 2.42 -1.56 -7.83
N GLU A 44 1.18 -1.58 -8.34
CA GLU A 44 0.75 -2.43 -9.45
C GLU A 44 1.38 -2.06 -10.80
N GLU A 45 1.72 -0.79 -11.00
CA GLU A 45 2.42 -0.29 -12.20
C GLU A 45 3.91 -0.67 -12.25
N SER A 46 4.39 -1.51 -11.33
CA SER A 46 5.76 -2.04 -11.37
C SER A 46 5.94 -3.01 -12.54
N THR A 47 7.06 -2.89 -13.24
CA THR A 47 7.40 -3.75 -14.39
C THR A 47 8.07 -5.05 -13.93
N THR A 48 8.69 -5.06 -12.74
CA THR A 48 9.38 -6.23 -12.18
C THR A 48 8.96 -6.51 -10.73
N GLY A 49 9.18 -7.74 -10.27
CA GLY A 49 8.90 -8.11 -8.88
C GLY A 49 9.83 -7.39 -7.88
N GLU A 50 11.06 -7.08 -8.26
CA GLU A 50 11.99 -6.29 -7.44
C GLU A 50 11.50 -4.85 -7.28
N GLU A 51 11.03 -4.24 -8.37
CA GLU A 51 10.43 -2.92 -8.34
C GLU A 51 9.18 -2.90 -7.45
N ALA A 52 8.28 -3.88 -7.59
CA ALA A 52 7.09 -4.00 -6.75
C ALA A 52 7.45 -4.09 -5.26
N LYS A 53 8.48 -4.89 -4.94
CA LYS A 53 9.00 -5.00 -3.56
C LYS A 53 9.54 -3.65 -3.06
N ASN A 54 10.30 -2.93 -3.89
CA ASN A 54 10.84 -1.62 -3.53
C ASN A 54 9.73 -0.58 -3.30
N ARG A 55 8.74 -0.51 -4.20
CA ARG A 55 7.58 0.38 -4.06
C ARG A 55 6.76 0.06 -2.81
N VAL A 56 6.57 -1.21 -2.46
CA VAL A 56 5.93 -1.61 -1.18
C VAL A 56 6.72 -1.08 0.02
N MET A 57 8.04 -1.24 0.02
CA MET A 57 8.89 -0.75 1.13
C MET A 57 8.84 0.77 1.26
N GLU A 58 8.89 1.48 0.14
CA GLU A 58 8.78 2.93 0.06
C GLU A 58 7.43 3.42 0.61
N VAL A 59 6.32 2.84 0.13
CA VAL A 59 4.97 3.18 0.58
C VAL A 59 4.83 3.03 2.10
N VAL A 60 5.28 1.91 2.65
CA VAL A 60 5.21 1.66 4.10
C VAL A 60 6.10 2.64 4.88
N SER A 61 7.30 2.96 4.38
CA SER A 61 8.18 3.95 5.04
C SER A 61 7.55 5.34 5.08
N ASN A 62 6.99 5.79 3.95
CA ASN A 62 6.33 7.09 3.84
C ASN A 62 5.10 7.17 4.77
N LEU A 63 4.30 6.10 4.82
CA LEU A 63 3.16 6.00 5.73
C LEU A 63 3.60 6.03 7.20
N ARG A 64 4.69 5.34 7.56
CA ARG A 64 5.24 5.33 8.93
C ARG A 64 5.75 6.71 9.35
N GLU A 65 6.39 7.43 8.45
CA GLU A 65 6.98 8.74 8.72
C GLU A 65 5.93 9.87 8.75
N GLY A 66 4.70 9.60 8.30
CA GLY A 66 3.65 10.60 8.19
C GLY A 66 3.89 11.55 7.00
N GLY A 67 4.73 11.14 6.05
CA GLY A 67 4.99 11.90 4.84
C GLY A 67 3.77 11.83 3.91
N THR A 68 3.27 12.99 3.49
CA THR A 68 2.40 13.07 2.32
C THR A 68 3.18 12.52 1.12
N PHE A 69 2.66 11.48 0.47
CA PHE A 69 3.09 11.09 -0.87
C PHE A 69 2.97 12.35 -1.76
N ARG A 70 4.10 12.84 -2.25
CA ARG A 70 4.20 14.03 -3.12
C ARG A 70 4.58 13.60 -4.52
#